data_AF-A0A3D1GBJ7-F1
#
_entry.id   AF-A0A3D1GBJ7-F1
#
_cell.length_a   1.000
_cell.length_b   1.000
_cell.length_c   1.000
_cell.angle_alpha   90.00
_cell.angle_beta   90.00
_cell.angle_gamma   90.00
#
_symmetry.space_group_name_H-M   'P 1'
#
loop_
_entity.id
_entity.type
_entity.pdbx_description
1 polymer ?
#
loop_
_entity_poly.entity_id
_entity_poly.type
_entity_poly.pdbx_seq_one_letter_code
_entity_poly.pdbx_strand_id
1 'polypeptide(L)' 'KLWQPLGARDGYFFVDKEGGMVHTDCCMWASIRDMVRVGEMLMNKGIFQGKQVLPAGWVDEMITPSKANPNYGMQIWL' A
#
# COMPACT_ATOMS: atom_id res chain seq x y z
N LYS A 1 1.69 2.07 10.03
CA LYS A 1 2.12 3.46 9.75
C LYS A 1 1.36 4.10 8.58
N LEU A 2 0.91 3.34 7.58
CA LEU A 2 0.17 3.86 6.42
C LEU A 2 -1.34 4.04 6.67
N TRP A 3 -1.96 3.09 7.36
CA TRP A 3 -3.42 2.97 7.44
C TRP A 3 -4.10 4.10 8.21
N GLN A 4 -3.59 4.42 9.41
CA GLN A 4 -4.14 5.47 10.27
C GLN A 4 -4.07 6.87 9.62
N PRO A 5 -2.95 7.30 8.98
CA PRO A 5 -2.92 8.54 8.22
C PRO A 5 -3.93 8.67 7.07
N LEU A 6 -4.40 7.55 6.51
CA LEU A 6 -5.45 7.55 5.49
C LEU A 6 -6.86 7.70 6.09
N GLY A 7 -7.01 7.70 7.42
CA GLY A 7 -8.32 7.67 8.07
C GLY A 7 -9.10 6.40 7.72
N ALA A 8 -8.39 5.30 7.45
CA ALA A 8 -8.98 4.01 7.13
C ALA A 8 -9.48 3.30 8.39
N ARG A 9 -10.58 2.56 8.27
CA ARG A 9 -11.14 1.71 9.33
C ARG A 9 -10.35 0.41 9.46
N ASP A 10 -10.68 -0.44 10.43
CA ASP A 10 -9.95 -1.69 10.65
C ASP A 10 -9.78 -2.54 9.38
N GLY A 11 -8.54 -2.96 9.17
CA GLY A 11 -8.15 -3.96 8.18
C GLY A 11 -7.59 -5.18 8.90
N TYR A 12 -7.80 -6.34 8.32
CA TYR A 12 -7.41 -7.62 8.90
C TYR A 12 -6.41 -8.30 7.99
N PHE A 13 -5.47 -9.02 8.58
CA PHE A 13 -4.55 -9.87 7.85
C PHE A 13 -4.70 -11.29 8.35
N PHE A 14 -4.47 -12.25 7.46
CA PHE A 14 -4.30 -13.64 7.86
C PHE A 14 -2.99 -13.82 8.64
N VAL A 15 -3.05 -14.62 9.70
CA VAL A 15 -1.91 -15.01 10.53
C VAL A 15 -1.86 -16.53 10.55
N ASP A 16 -0.67 -17.10 10.36
CA ASP A 16 -0.47 -18.55 10.24
C ASP A 16 -0.95 -19.31 11.49
N LYS A 17 -0.74 -18.73 12.68
CA LYS A 17 -1.20 -19.21 13.98
C LYS A 17 -1.26 -18.04 14.98
N GLU A 18 -1.89 -18.28 16.12
CA GLU A 18 -1.91 -17.30 17.21
C GLU A 18 -0.48 -16.90 17.64
N GLY A 19 -0.20 -15.59 17.64
CA GLY A 19 1.13 -15.04 17.92
C GLY A 19 2.19 -15.30 16.84
N GLY A 20 1.79 -15.83 15.69
CA GLY A 20 2.68 -16.15 14.58
C GLY A 20 2.92 -15.00 13.60
N MET A 21 3.31 -15.37 12.38
CA MET A 21 3.68 -14.43 11.32
C MET A 21 2.46 -13.99 10.52
N VAL A 22 2.40 -12.69 10.26
CA VAL A 22 1.38 -12.08 9.40
C VAL A 22 1.72 -12.36 7.95
N HIS A 23 0.74 -12.80 7.16
CA HIS A 23 0.88 -12.88 5.71
C HIS A 23 0.81 -11.49 5.09
N THR A 24 1.95 -10.96 4.65
CA THR A 24 2.07 -9.60 4.09
C THR A 24 1.94 -9.55 2.57
N ASP A 25 2.05 -10.69 1.91
CA ASP A 25 1.99 -10.87 0.47
C ASP A 25 0.55 -11.07 -0.05
N CYS A 26 -0.37 -11.52 0.80
CA CYS A 26 -1.75 -11.80 0.43
C CYS A 26 -2.72 -11.53 1.58
N CYS A 27 -3.99 -11.80 1.30
CA CYS A 27 -4.95 -12.17 2.35
C CYS A 27 -5.22 -11.05 3.38
N MET A 28 -5.07 -9.80 2.94
CA MET A 28 -5.58 -8.63 3.64
C MET A 28 -7.06 -8.42 3.30
N TRP A 29 -7.88 -8.24 4.32
CA TRP A 29 -9.27 -7.79 4.18
C TRP A 29 -9.41 -6.36 4.66
N ALA A 30 -9.94 -5.50 3.79
CA ALA A 30 -10.24 -4.12 4.08
C ALA A 30 -11.52 -3.71 3.35
N SER A 31 -12.17 -2.64 3.80
CA SER A 31 -13.32 -2.12 3.07
C SER A 31 -12.87 -1.48 1.75
N ILE A 32 -13.70 -1.59 0.72
CA ILE A 32 -13.40 -1.01 -0.61
C ILE A 32 -13.11 0.50 -0.50
N ARG A 33 -13.85 1.21 0.37
CA ARG A 33 -13.61 2.63 0.62
C ARG A 33 -12.21 2.91 1.17
N ASP A 34 -11.64 2.02 1.98
CA ASP A 34 -10.29 2.19 2.51
C ASP A 34 -9.24 1.92 1.41
N MET A 35 -9.49 0.94 0.55
CA MET A 35 -8.65 0.68 -0.62
C MET A 35 -8.64 1.85 -1.63
N VAL A 36 -9.78 2.52 -1.84
CA VAL A 36 -9.85 3.72 -2.68
C VAL A 36 -8.93 4.83 -2.17
N ARG A 37 -8.83 5.01 -0.85
CA ARG A 37 -7.93 6.00 -0.24
C ARG A 37 -6.46 5.68 -0.49
N VAL A 38 -6.09 4.40 -0.49
CA VAL A 38 -4.75 3.96 -0.90
C VAL A 38 -4.48 4.34 -2.36
N GLY A 39 -5.44 4.10 -3.25
CA GLY A 39 -5.35 4.50 -4.65
C GLY A 39 -5.21 6.01 -4.83
N GLU A 40 -6.03 6.81 -4.15
CA GLU A 40 -5.93 8.28 -4.14
C GLU A 40 -4.56 8.77 -3.67
N MET A 41 -4.04 8.20 -2.57
CA MET A 41 -2.70 8.51 -2.08
C MET A 41 -1.61 8.21 -3.12
N LEU A 42 -1.68 7.06 -3.80
CA LEU A 42 -0.72 6.70 -4.84
C LEU A 42 -0.82 7.65 -6.05
N MET A 43 -2.03 7.95 -6.53
CA MET A 43 -2.23 8.93 -7.62
C MET A 43 -1.67 10.31 -7.28
N ASN A 44 -1.75 10.70 -6.02
CA ASN A 44 -1.23 11.97 -5.50
C ASN A 44 0.21 11.87 -4.97
N LYS A 45 1.03 10.95 -5.50
CA LYS A 45 2.46 10.81 -5.20
C LYS A 45 2.78 10.66 -3.69
N GLY A 46 1.94 9.92 -2.98
CA GLY A 46 2.13 9.66 -1.55
C GLY A 46 1.48 10.69 -0.63
N ILE A 47 0.73 11.65 -1.16
CA ILE A 47 0.00 12.67 -0.40
C ILE A 47 -1.48 12.27 -0.32
N PHE A 48 -2.07 12.36 0.87
CA PHE A 48 -3.50 12.17 1.07
C PHE A 48 -4.05 13.33 1.90
N GLN A 49 -5.09 14.00 1.41
CA GLN A 49 -5.71 15.16 2.06
C GLN A 49 -4.69 16.23 2.53
N GLY A 50 -3.70 16.52 1.69
CA GLY A 50 -2.65 17.51 1.99
C GLY A 50 -1.55 17.04 2.96
N LYS A 51 -1.61 15.79 3.44
CA LYS A 51 -0.59 15.20 4.32
C LYS A 51 0.30 14.23 3.55
N GLN A 52 1.61 14.35 3.74
CA GLN A 52 2.59 13.38 3.23
C GLN A 52 2.48 12.06 4.01
N VAL A 53 2.04 10.98 3.35
CA VAL A 53 1.88 9.64 3.95
C VAL A 53 3.05 8.72 3.60
N LEU A 54 3.49 8.75 2.34
CA LEU A 54 4.74 8.10 1.89
C LEU A 54 5.86 9.13 1.76
N PRO A 55 7.14 8.78 1.88
CA PRO A 55 8.23 9.71 1.57
C PRO A 55 8.12 10.30 0.15
N ALA A 56 8.58 11.53 -0.04
CA ALA A 56 8.62 12.14 -1.36
C ALA A 56 9.48 11.30 -2.32
N GLY A 57 9.01 11.11 -3.56
CA GLY A 57 9.67 10.28 -4.58
C GLY A 57 9.44 8.77 -4.43
N TRP A 58 8.89 8.29 -3.32
CA TRP A 58 8.68 6.86 -3.09
C TRP A 58 7.72 6.23 -4.09
N VAL A 59 6.64 6.93 -4.46
CA VAL A 59 5.70 6.44 -5.47
C VAL A 59 6.37 6.38 -6.85
N ASP A 60 7.22 7.35 -7.19
CA ASP A 60 7.97 7.35 -8.46
C ASP A 60 8.92 6.14 -8.52
N GLU A 61 9.55 5.76 -7.41
CA GLU A 61 10.35 4.53 -7.30
C GLU A 61 9.48 3.28 -7.43
N MET A 62 8.29 3.26 -6.79
CA MET A 62 7.37 2.12 -6.87
C MET A 62 6.92 1.80 -8.28
N ILE A 63 6.77 2.82 -9.14
CA ILE A 63 6.35 2.66 -10.54
C ILE A 63 7.52 2.60 -11.53
N THR A 64 8.76 2.59 -11.03
CA THR A 64 9.93 2.40 -11.87
C THR A 64 10.08 0.91 -12.21
N PRO A 65 10.19 0.53 -13.49
CA PRO A 65 10.39 -0.85 -13.90
C PRO A 65 11.59 -1.51 -13.22
N SER A 66 11.40 -2.73 -12.72
CA SER A 66 12.49 -3.53 -12.18
C SER A 66 13.38 -4.08 -13.30
N LYS A 67 14.66 -4.34 -12.98
CA LYS A 67 15.59 -4.97 -13.94
C LYS A 67 15.16 -6.39 -14.34
N ALA A 68 14.49 -7.10 -13.45
CA ALA A 68 14.09 -8.49 -13.66
C ALA A 68 12.80 -8.61 -14.50
N ASN A 69 11.89 -7.63 -14.39
CA ASN A 69 10.66 -7.60 -15.17
C ASN A 69 10.27 -6.14 -15.45
N PRO A 70 10.25 -5.71 -16.73
CA PRO A 70 9.90 -4.34 -17.08
C PRO A 70 8.42 -3.98 -16.79
N ASN A 71 7.55 -4.97 -16.62
CA ASN A 71 6.13 -4.77 -16.30
C ASN A 71 5.86 -4.82 -14.78
N TYR A 72 6.89 -4.71 -13.95
CA TYR A 72 6.76 -4.78 -12.50
C TYR A 72 7.74 -3.85 -11.80
N GLY A 73 7.23 -3.01 -10.90
CA GLY A 73 8.01 -2.13 -10.03
C GLY A 73 8.09 -2.66 -8.59
N MET A 74 8.06 -1.77 -7.60
CA MET A 74 8.06 -2.19 -6.19
C MET A 74 6.66 -2.57 -5.74
N GLN A 75 6.32 -3.86 -5.85
CA GLN A 75 5.02 -4.43 -5.46
C GLN A 75 3.82 -3.95 -6.32
N ILE A 76 4.10 -3.34 -7.48
CA ILE A 76 3.09 -2.81 -8.41
C ILE A 76 3.35 -3.36 -9.82
N TRP A 77 2.30 -3.83 -10.49
CA TRP A 77 2.32 -4.14 -11.91
C TRP A 77 2.21 -2.85 -12.74
N LEU A 78 3.02 -2.75 -13.81
CA LEU A 78 3.13 -1.58 -14.68
C LEU A 78 2.48 -1.82 -16.04
#